data_AF-E4V441-F1
#
_entry.id   AF-E4V441-F1
#
_cell.length_a   1.000
_cell.length_b   1.000
_cell.length_c   1.000
_cell.angle_alpha   90.00
_cell.angle_beta   90.00
_cell.angle_gamma   90.00
#
_symmetry.space_group_name_H-M   'P 1'
#
loop_
_entity.id
_entity.type
_entity.pdbx_description
1 polymer ?
#
loop_
_entity_poly.entity_id
_entity_poly.type
_entity_poly.pdbx_seq_one_letter_code
_entity_poly.pdbx_strand_id
1 'polypeptide(L)'
;MRFLDIAVFGALACHEASATDLLHTRKQDITEACPDYVAYSQTKHPPYSEGPLKLSYQRPIPECRTFSSPLVEKVIKDITSRMVDKDLARIFENAFPNTLDTTVRWHVDGTEKKNEARRASEQAACGKAPSQWLRDSTNQLAQYQKLANGDPKIKNLILGAINTQAEFVIQSPYCNAFQPPPPSNLPPTNNGQMDQVHPAYEPSVVFECKYELDSIANFLSLGNQFYEETKSKAFLTSRWYEALNTVLRVLDEQSQPTFNENGQYRRNEYTFQRHTNAGTETLSLMGIGNPLGNGTGLVRSAFRPSDDTTILGFFIPANAMMSVELAKTAETLSKAGGAKELIQRLKQYSERIREGIYNHAVVTHKTWGRVFAFEVDGYGSSIFMDDANLPSLLALPLLGFVDQNDEVYKNTRKMILSKTGNPYYLTGSAFHGIGGPHIGLQNAWPMSVLVRARTANSDKEVMESINIVRDSCLLGLVHESVDVNRIAKYTRSWFAWANSVFAQTILDLAENKPHLIFGKGAKPYKVASDAQV
;
A
#
# COMPACT_ATOMS: atom_id res chain seq x y z
N MET A 1 63.62 -31.21 53.39
CA MET A 1 62.45 -32.07 53.09
C MET A 1 61.32 -31.15 52.66
N ARG A 2 60.69 -31.44 51.50
CA ARG A 2 59.29 -31.18 51.06
C ARG A 2 58.51 -30.03 51.75
N PHE A 3 57.74 -29.17 51.11
CA PHE A 3 57.45 -28.77 49.72
C PHE A 3 56.62 -27.46 49.86
N LEU A 4 56.65 -26.59 48.84
CA LEU A 4 55.84 -25.35 48.75
C LEU A 4 54.33 -25.62 48.93
N ASP A 5 53.63 -24.75 49.66
CA ASP A 5 52.23 -24.46 49.41
C ASP A 5 52.04 -22.95 49.16
N ILE A 6 51.43 -22.67 48.02
CA ILE A 6 51.25 -21.36 47.38
C ILE A 6 49.97 -20.72 47.90
N ALA A 7 50.06 -19.43 48.26
CA ALA A 7 48.92 -18.58 48.53
C ALA A 7 48.09 -18.34 47.26
N VAL A 8 46.78 -18.60 47.31
CA VAL A 8 45.81 -18.12 46.31
C VAL A 8 44.87 -17.15 47.00
N PHE A 9 45.03 -15.86 46.69
CA PHE A 9 44.06 -14.81 46.97
C PHE A 9 42.89 -14.98 45.99
N GLY A 10 41.73 -15.42 46.49
CA GLY A 10 40.45 -15.35 45.78
C GLY A 10 39.74 -14.05 46.15
N ALA A 11 39.75 -13.07 45.25
CA ALA A 11 38.90 -11.88 45.37
C ALA A 11 37.45 -12.25 45.00
N LEU A 12 36.56 -12.23 45.99
CA LEU A 12 35.11 -12.20 45.75
C LEU A 12 34.75 -10.79 45.26
N ALA A 13 34.63 -10.62 43.94
CA ALA A 13 34.00 -9.44 43.38
C ALA A 13 32.48 -9.70 43.26
N CYS A 14 31.71 -9.26 44.24
CA CYS A 14 30.27 -9.07 44.06
C CYS A 14 30.06 -8.02 42.98
N HIS A 15 29.65 -8.42 41.79
CA HIS A 15 29.10 -7.50 40.79
C HIS A 15 27.71 -7.09 41.27
N GLU A 16 27.59 -5.89 41.85
CA GLU A 16 26.31 -5.19 41.91
C GLU A 16 26.00 -4.74 40.48
N ALA A 17 25.16 -5.51 39.78
CA ALA A 17 24.59 -5.08 38.51
C ALA A 17 23.76 -3.80 38.77
N SER A 18 24.11 -2.72 38.09
CA SER A 18 23.40 -1.45 38.20
C SER A 18 21.93 -1.63 37.79
N ALA A 19 21.00 -0.89 38.41
CA ALA A 19 19.59 -0.91 38.04
C ALA A 19 19.36 -0.61 36.54
N THR A 20 20.25 0.17 35.91
CA THR A 20 20.23 0.39 34.45
C THR A 20 20.65 -0.83 33.64
N ASP A 21 21.62 -1.62 34.11
CA ASP A 21 22.02 -2.86 33.44
C ASP A 21 20.93 -3.92 33.54
N LEU A 22 20.28 -4.04 34.70
CA LEU A 22 19.13 -4.93 34.92
C LEU A 22 17.90 -4.51 34.09
N LEU A 23 17.64 -3.20 33.93
CA LEU A 23 16.57 -2.69 33.06
C LEU A 23 16.89 -2.91 31.58
N HIS A 24 18.17 -2.84 31.19
CA HIS A 24 18.59 -3.06 29.81
C HIS A 24 18.53 -4.54 29.42
N THR A 25 19.06 -5.43 30.25
CA THR A 25 18.93 -6.90 30.07
C THR A 25 17.47 -7.33 30.08
N ARG A 26 16.65 -6.84 31.02
CA ARG A 26 15.22 -7.15 31.06
C ARG A 26 14.46 -6.67 29.82
N LYS A 27 14.82 -5.52 29.24
CA LYS A 27 14.21 -5.05 27.98
C LYS A 27 14.58 -5.97 26.81
N GLN A 28 15.84 -6.41 26.76
CA GLN A 28 16.34 -7.30 25.74
C GLN A 28 15.66 -8.69 25.79
N ASP A 29 15.53 -9.26 27.00
CA ASP A 29 14.82 -10.53 27.24
C ASP A 29 13.33 -10.47 26.80
N ILE A 30 12.66 -9.33 27.02
CA ILE A 30 11.26 -9.16 26.63
C ILE A 30 11.11 -9.03 25.11
N THR A 31 12.02 -8.33 24.43
CA THR A 31 11.97 -8.19 22.96
C THR A 31 12.20 -9.51 22.23
N GLU A 32 13.02 -10.41 22.78
CA GLU A 32 13.23 -11.76 22.23
C GLU A 32 12.01 -12.68 22.47
N ALA A 33 11.22 -12.39 23.51
CA ALA A 33 9.98 -13.12 23.83
C ALA A 33 8.74 -12.63 23.05
N CYS A 34 8.87 -11.60 22.20
CA CYS A 34 7.75 -11.09 21.42
C CYS A 34 7.25 -12.13 20.42
N PRO A 35 5.94 -12.48 20.42
CA PRO A 35 5.41 -13.50 19.54
C PRO A 35 5.49 -13.07 18.08
N ASP A 36 5.59 -14.04 17.17
CA ASP A 36 5.38 -13.75 15.77
C ASP A 36 3.96 -13.20 15.55
N TYR A 37 3.86 -12.11 14.78
CA TYR A 37 2.60 -11.38 14.68
C TYR A 37 1.61 -12.08 13.73
N VAL A 38 2.10 -12.85 12.75
CA VAL A 38 1.22 -13.69 11.92
C VAL A 38 0.50 -14.68 12.82
N ALA A 39 1.24 -15.42 13.64
CA ALA A 39 0.66 -16.37 14.60
C ALA A 39 -0.24 -15.68 15.64
N TYR A 40 0.21 -14.54 16.19
CA TYR A 40 -0.56 -13.77 17.17
C TYR A 40 -1.94 -13.35 16.62
N SER A 41 -1.97 -12.79 15.40
CA SER A 41 -3.18 -12.27 14.75
C SER A 41 -4.25 -13.32 14.43
N GLN A 42 -3.94 -14.62 14.51
CA GLN A 42 -4.87 -15.71 14.19
C GLN A 42 -5.78 -16.11 15.36
N THR A 43 -5.54 -15.55 16.55
CA THR A 43 -6.25 -15.93 17.78
C THR A 43 -6.85 -14.72 18.48
N LYS A 44 -7.78 -14.99 19.41
CA LYS A 44 -8.46 -13.97 20.20
C LYS A 44 -7.68 -13.68 21.48
N HIS A 45 -7.53 -12.40 21.80
CA HIS A 45 -6.82 -11.87 22.95
C HIS A 45 -7.69 -10.86 23.72
N PRO A 46 -7.79 -10.97 25.06
CA PRO A 46 -8.40 -9.96 25.89
C PRO A 46 -7.50 -8.71 26.00
N PRO A 47 -8.05 -7.54 26.40
CA PRO A 47 -9.46 -7.30 26.70
C PRO A 47 -10.33 -7.22 25.44
N TYR A 48 -11.51 -7.83 25.48
CA TYR A 48 -12.48 -7.75 24.38
C TYR A 48 -13.13 -6.37 24.30
N SER A 49 -13.61 -5.97 23.13
CA SER A 49 -14.44 -4.77 22.98
C SER A 49 -15.74 -4.86 23.80
N GLU A 50 -16.30 -3.71 24.14
CA GLU A 50 -17.55 -3.64 24.90
C GLU A 50 -18.80 -3.88 24.03
N GLY A 51 -18.65 -3.86 22.70
CA GLY A 51 -19.72 -4.11 21.74
C GLY A 51 -20.19 -5.57 21.69
N PRO A 52 -21.26 -5.85 20.93
CA PRO A 52 -21.86 -7.18 20.81
C PRO A 52 -20.94 -8.24 20.20
N LEU A 53 -19.99 -7.87 19.33
CA LEU A 53 -19.09 -8.83 18.66
C LEU A 53 -17.95 -9.31 19.56
N LYS A 54 -17.66 -8.59 20.67
CA LYS A 54 -16.56 -8.92 21.60
C LYS A 54 -15.23 -9.13 20.88
N LEU A 55 -14.89 -8.18 20.02
CA LEU A 55 -13.68 -8.19 19.19
C LEU A 55 -12.41 -8.16 20.03
N SER A 56 -11.41 -8.90 19.57
CA SER A 56 -10.10 -9.00 20.19
C SER A 56 -9.36 -7.67 20.23
N TYR A 57 -8.55 -7.46 21.27
CA TYR A 57 -7.42 -6.55 21.18
C TYR A 57 -6.32 -7.23 20.36
N GLN A 58 -5.72 -6.53 19.39
CA GLN A 58 -4.74 -7.12 18.47
C GLN A 58 -3.45 -6.33 18.37
N ARG A 59 -3.28 -5.27 19.16
CA ARG A 59 -1.99 -4.58 19.20
C ARG A 59 -0.99 -5.38 20.03
N PRO A 60 0.27 -5.50 19.62
CA PRO A 60 1.33 -6.00 20.48
C PRO A 60 1.39 -5.22 21.79
N ILE A 61 1.88 -5.89 22.85
CA ILE A 61 2.28 -5.18 24.07
C ILE A 61 3.27 -4.07 23.73
N PRO A 62 3.31 -2.96 24.48
CA PRO A 62 4.12 -1.79 24.14
C PRO A 62 5.59 -2.10 23.80
N GLU A 63 6.19 -3.04 24.51
CA GLU A 63 7.59 -3.47 24.34
C GLU A 63 7.83 -4.23 23.03
N CYS A 64 6.79 -4.81 22.43
CA CYS A 64 6.84 -5.55 21.17
C CYS A 64 6.44 -4.71 19.95
N ARG A 65 6.10 -3.43 20.14
CA ARG A 65 5.75 -2.53 19.04
C ARG A 65 7.02 -2.06 18.35
N THR A 66 7.04 -2.16 17.03
CA THR A 66 8.24 -1.90 16.24
C THR A 66 8.50 -0.40 16.02
N PHE A 67 7.48 0.43 16.14
CA PHE A 67 7.56 1.89 16.12
C PHE A 67 6.45 2.49 16.98
N SER A 68 6.71 3.61 17.66
CA SER A 68 5.72 4.30 18.48
C SER A 68 5.72 5.80 18.25
N SER A 69 4.52 6.40 18.28
CA SER A 69 4.29 7.83 18.12
C SER A 69 3.27 8.31 19.14
N PRO A 70 3.59 9.30 19.99
CA PRO A 70 2.64 9.89 20.92
C PRO A 70 1.40 10.49 20.21
N LEU A 71 1.59 11.08 19.02
CA LEU A 71 0.47 11.62 18.25
C LEU A 71 -0.45 10.53 17.71
N VAL A 72 0.10 9.38 17.32
CA VAL A 72 -0.71 8.22 16.92
C VAL A 72 -1.56 7.73 18.10
N GLU A 73 -0.98 7.59 19.31
CA GLU A 73 -1.75 7.21 20.50
C GLU A 73 -2.83 8.24 20.86
N LYS A 74 -2.55 9.54 20.67
CA LYS A 74 -3.54 10.62 20.85
C LYS A 74 -4.70 10.47 19.87
N VAL A 75 -4.43 10.28 18.58
CA VAL A 75 -5.47 10.07 17.55
C VAL A 75 -6.32 8.85 17.88
N ILE A 76 -5.71 7.74 18.29
CA ILE A 76 -6.42 6.54 18.72
C ILE A 76 -7.39 6.88 19.84
N LYS A 77 -6.91 7.52 20.91
CA LYS A 77 -7.74 7.89 22.07
C LYS A 77 -8.86 8.84 21.68
N ASP A 78 -8.57 9.88 20.91
CA ASP A 78 -9.54 10.90 20.52
C ASP A 78 -10.67 10.31 19.67
N ILE A 79 -10.32 9.49 18.67
CA ILE A 79 -11.31 8.86 17.79
C ILE A 79 -12.14 7.82 18.55
N THR A 80 -11.48 6.87 19.22
CA THR A 80 -12.16 5.72 19.84
C THR A 80 -13.06 6.12 21.01
N SER A 81 -12.66 7.12 21.81
CA SER A 81 -13.48 7.63 22.93
C SER A 81 -14.80 8.24 22.46
N ARG A 82 -14.83 8.80 21.24
CA ARG A 82 -15.99 9.45 20.63
C ARG A 82 -16.88 8.50 19.83
N MET A 83 -16.38 7.32 19.46
CA MET A 83 -17.16 6.36 18.68
C MET A 83 -18.30 5.76 19.50
N VAL A 84 -19.48 5.75 18.88
CA VAL A 84 -20.69 5.14 19.45
C VAL A 84 -20.57 3.62 19.41
N ASP A 85 -20.14 3.07 18.27
CA ASP A 85 -19.92 1.63 18.11
C ASP A 85 -18.55 1.23 18.68
N LYS A 86 -18.58 0.44 19.76
CA LYS A 86 -17.39 -0.01 20.47
C LYS A 86 -16.65 -1.15 19.79
N ASP A 87 -17.30 -1.91 18.90
CA ASP A 87 -16.63 -2.90 18.07
C ASP A 87 -15.88 -2.19 16.93
N LEU A 88 -16.51 -1.20 16.30
CA LEU A 88 -15.83 -0.37 15.30
C LEU A 88 -14.64 0.38 15.89
N ALA A 89 -14.78 0.92 17.10
CA ALA A 89 -13.68 1.54 17.85
C ALA A 89 -12.51 0.57 18.08
N ARG A 90 -12.80 -0.70 18.43
CA ARG A 90 -11.76 -1.71 18.61
C ARG A 90 -11.01 -2.01 17.31
N ILE A 91 -11.72 -2.12 16.18
CA ILE A 91 -11.06 -2.32 14.89
C ILE A 91 -10.17 -1.12 14.57
N PHE A 92 -10.64 0.11 14.78
CA PHE A 92 -9.81 1.30 14.54
C PHE A 92 -8.57 1.34 15.43
N GLU A 93 -8.71 1.03 16.72
CA GLU A 93 -7.59 0.94 17.66
C GLU A 93 -6.55 -0.08 17.23
N ASN A 94 -6.99 -1.25 16.72
CA ASN A 94 -6.09 -2.29 16.24
C ASN A 94 -5.47 -1.95 14.87
N ALA A 95 -6.27 -1.37 13.96
CA ALA A 95 -5.92 -1.21 12.55
C ALA A 95 -5.09 0.05 12.29
N PHE A 96 -5.43 1.19 12.90
CA PHE A 96 -4.77 2.47 12.64
C PHE A 96 -3.26 2.43 12.92
N PRO A 97 -2.76 1.90 14.05
CA PRO A 97 -1.33 1.79 14.31
C PRO A 97 -0.70 0.49 13.78
N ASN A 98 -1.45 -0.41 13.13
CA ASN A 98 -0.99 -1.78 12.84
C ASN A 98 0.33 -1.80 12.05
N THR A 99 0.48 -0.92 11.07
CA THR A 99 1.74 -0.73 10.34
C THR A 99 2.89 -0.36 11.28
N LEU A 100 2.72 0.64 12.15
CA LEU A 100 3.80 1.08 13.04
C LEU A 100 4.13 0.02 14.09
N ASP A 101 3.09 -0.59 14.67
CA ASP A 101 3.22 -1.58 15.72
C ASP A 101 3.92 -2.86 15.21
N THR A 102 3.73 -3.23 13.94
CA THR A 102 4.07 -4.59 13.48
C THR A 102 4.90 -4.66 12.22
N THR A 103 4.94 -3.61 11.39
CA THR A 103 5.72 -3.62 10.15
C THR A 103 7.03 -2.86 10.27
N VAL A 104 7.15 -1.69 10.89
CA VAL A 104 8.42 -0.91 10.81
C VAL A 104 9.61 -1.58 11.54
N ARG A 105 10.42 -2.40 10.88
CA ARG A 105 11.55 -3.17 11.46
C ARG A 105 12.84 -2.40 11.60
N TRP A 106 13.08 -1.50 10.67
CA TRP A 106 14.29 -0.70 10.64
C TRP A 106 13.90 0.71 10.29
N HIS A 107 14.45 1.67 11.02
CA HIS A 107 14.42 3.10 10.76
C HIS A 107 15.64 3.71 11.45
N VAL A 108 16.02 4.92 11.06
CA VAL A 108 17.12 5.64 11.69
C VAL A 108 16.61 6.96 12.22
N ASP A 109 16.95 7.25 13.48
CA ASP A 109 16.71 8.54 14.08
C ASP A 109 17.84 9.46 13.60
N GLY A 110 17.50 10.59 12.97
CA GLY A 110 18.45 11.52 12.33
C GLY A 110 19.50 12.19 13.26
N THR A 111 19.74 11.62 14.44
CA THR A 111 20.67 12.01 15.49
C THR A 111 21.94 11.16 15.54
N GLU A 112 22.04 10.04 14.82
CA GLU A 112 23.29 9.26 14.76
C GLU A 112 24.37 10.02 13.97
N LYS A 113 25.61 10.02 14.49
CA LYS A 113 26.73 10.80 13.93
C LYS A 113 27.03 10.40 12.49
N LYS A 114 26.95 11.39 11.59
CA LYS A 114 27.29 11.36 10.18
C LYS A 114 28.74 10.87 9.97
N ASN A 115 28.94 9.59 9.67
CA ASN A 115 30.22 9.11 9.15
C ASN A 115 30.18 9.19 7.61
N GLU A 116 31.19 9.85 7.02
CA GLU A 116 31.18 10.32 5.63
C GLU A 116 31.03 9.24 4.55
N ALA A 117 31.17 7.96 4.90
CA ALA A 117 30.97 6.82 3.99
C ALA A 117 29.49 6.38 3.82
N ARG A 118 28.54 6.92 4.61
CA ARG A 118 27.12 6.47 4.63
C ARG A 118 26.10 7.48 4.09
N ARG A 119 26.54 8.58 3.47
CA ARG A 119 25.66 9.68 3.00
C ARG A 119 24.50 9.29 2.07
N ALA A 120 24.55 8.15 1.39
CA ALA A 120 23.50 7.70 0.47
C ALA A 120 22.42 6.82 1.12
N SER A 121 22.61 6.37 2.37
CA SER A 121 21.88 5.23 2.93
C SER A 121 21.15 5.53 4.25
N GLU A 122 21.21 6.76 4.75
CA GLU A 122 20.89 7.12 6.15
C GLU A 122 19.44 7.54 6.41
N GLN A 123 18.51 7.20 5.53
CA GLN A 123 17.09 7.47 5.74
C GLN A 123 16.35 6.37 5.01
N ALA A 124 16.32 5.18 5.56
CA ALA A 124 15.52 4.12 4.98
C ALA A 124 14.74 3.42 6.08
N ALA A 125 13.51 3.04 5.74
CA ALA A 125 12.55 2.48 6.67
C ALA A 125 11.88 1.27 6.03
N CYS A 126 11.93 0.11 6.70
CA CYS A 126 11.44 -1.15 6.14
C CYS A 126 10.35 -1.78 7.01
N GLY A 127 9.36 -2.40 6.35
CA GLY A 127 8.33 -3.26 6.93
C GLY A 127 8.86 -4.63 7.45
N LYS A 128 8.03 -5.39 8.21
CA LYS A 128 8.28 -6.74 8.78
C LYS A 128 7.82 -7.82 7.83
N ALA A 129 7.14 -7.45 6.75
CA ALA A 129 7.10 -8.36 5.64
C ALA A 129 8.57 -8.64 5.24
N PRO A 130 8.95 -9.90 5.05
CA PRO A 130 10.32 -10.27 4.70
C PRO A 130 10.77 -9.69 3.34
N SER A 131 9.85 -8.96 2.71
CA SER A 131 9.97 -8.16 1.52
C SER A 131 9.00 -6.97 1.56
N GLN A 132 9.30 -5.92 0.84
CA GLN A 132 8.52 -4.68 0.79
C GLN A 132 7.98 -4.44 -0.63
N TRP A 133 6.65 -4.40 -0.77
CA TRP A 133 6.01 -3.90 -1.98
C TRP A 133 6.00 -2.37 -1.98
N LEU A 134 6.28 -1.76 -3.14
CA LEU A 134 6.18 -0.30 -3.30
C LEU A 134 4.74 0.16 -3.02
N ARG A 135 3.76 -0.56 -3.58
CA ARG A 135 2.33 -0.33 -3.35
C ARG A 135 1.96 -0.38 -1.86
N ASP A 136 2.21 -1.51 -1.20
CA ASP A 136 1.81 -1.71 0.19
C ASP A 136 2.47 -0.70 1.11
N SER A 137 3.78 -0.48 0.98
CA SER A 137 4.50 0.46 1.86
C SER A 137 4.00 1.90 1.73
N THR A 138 3.66 2.36 0.52
CA THR A 138 3.03 3.67 0.33
C THR A 138 1.67 3.75 1.01
N ASN A 139 0.79 2.76 0.76
CA ASN A 139 -0.57 2.78 1.29
C ASN A 139 -0.63 2.53 2.82
N GLN A 140 0.35 1.82 3.36
CA GLN A 140 0.52 1.58 4.79
C GLN A 140 0.95 2.82 5.57
N LEU A 141 1.55 3.81 4.91
CA LEU A 141 2.01 5.07 5.52
C LEU A 141 1.07 6.25 5.25
N ALA A 142 0.14 6.13 4.30
CA ALA A 142 -0.75 7.21 3.87
C ALA A 142 -1.52 7.88 5.01
N GLN A 143 -2.04 7.11 5.97
CA GLN A 143 -2.80 7.63 7.11
C GLN A 143 -1.98 8.42 8.13
N TYR A 144 -0.65 8.33 8.09
CA TYR A 144 0.24 9.06 9.02
C TYR A 144 0.82 10.34 8.40
N GLN A 145 0.64 10.58 7.10
CA GLN A 145 1.19 11.76 6.41
C GLN A 145 0.76 13.08 7.09
N LYS A 146 -0.52 13.20 7.48
CA LYS A 146 -1.07 14.35 8.22
C LYS A 146 -0.44 14.60 9.59
N LEU A 147 0.27 13.61 10.16
CA LEU A 147 0.95 13.73 11.45
C LEU A 147 2.40 14.21 11.32
N ALA A 148 2.99 14.15 10.12
CA ALA A 148 4.42 14.38 9.91
C ALA A 148 4.91 15.80 10.28
N ASN A 149 4.04 16.81 10.33
CA ASN A 149 4.45 18.13 10.83
C ASN A 149 4.59 18.21 12.35
N GLY A 150 3.81 17.41 13.09
CA GLY A 150 3.77 17.41 14.55
C GLY A 150 4.62 16.33 15.20
N ASP A 151 4.96 15.29 14.44
CA ASP A 151 5.77 14.19 14.93
C ASP A 151 7.02 14.01 14.04
N PRO A 152 8.18 14.53 14.50
CA PRO A 152 9.44 14.39 13.77
C PRO A 152 9.85 12.94 13.50
N LYS A 153 9.46 11.98 14.36
CA LYS A 153 9.78 10.56 14.14
C LYS A 153 8.97 10.02 12.97
N ILE A 154 7.67 10.32 12.92
CA ILE A 154 6.81 9.96 11.76
C ILE A 154 7.32 10.64 10.49
N LYS A 155 7.73 11.91 10.56
CA LYS A 155 8.30 12.63 9.43
C LYS A 155 9.54 11.93 8.88
N ASN A 156 10.48 11.57 9.76
CA ASN A 156 11.72 10.89 9.39
C ASN A 156 11.45 9.47 8.87
N LEU A 157 10.47 8.76 9.44
CA LEU A 157 10.04 7.45 8.97
C LEU A 157 9.56 7.51 7.51
N ILE A 158 8.66 8.45 7.20
CA ILE A 158 8.11 8.61 5.84
C ILE A 158 9.18 9.06 4.85
N LEU A 159 10.01 10.04 5.26
CA LEU A 159 11.16 10.46 4.45
C LEU A 159 12.10 9.27 4.18
N GLY A 160 12.29 8.42 5.19
CA GLY A 160 13.04 7.19 5.08
C GLY A 160 12.46 6.23 4.03
N ALA A 161 11.16 6.00 4.10
CA ALA A 161 10.46 5.17 3.12
C ALA A 161 10.61 5.72 1.68
N ILE A 162 10.50 7.04 1.48
CA ILE A 162 10.67 7.67 0.16
C ILE A 162 12.06 7.39 -0.42
N ASN A 163 13.11 7.60 0.36
CA ASN A 163 14.47 7.35 -0.10
C ASN A 163 14.73 5.86 -0.34
N THR A 164 14.16 4.98 0.50
CA THR A 164 14.24 3.52 0.28
C THR A 164 13.61 3.13 -1.07
N GLN A 165 12.40 3.63 -1.33
CA GLN A 165 11.72 3.36 -2.60
C GLN A 165 12.46 3.96 -3.80
N ALA A 166 13.12 5.12 -3.64
CA ALA A 166 13.97 5.68 -4.69
C ALA A 166 15.12 4.73 -5.07
N GLU A 167 15.79 4.13 -4.08
CA GLU A 167 16.85 3.15 -4.32
C GLU A 167 16.35 1.87 -5.01
N PHE A 168 15.16 1.40 -4.64
CA PHE A 168 14.51 0.26 -5.28
C PHE A 168 14.15 0.53 -6.74
N VAL A 169 13.55 1.69 -7.02
CA VAL A 169 13.19 2.11 -8.37
C VAL A 169 14.43 2.27 -9.25
N ILE A 170 15.54 2.83 -8.73
CA ILE A 170 16.77 2.95 -9.50
C ILE A 170 17.34 1.59 -9.88
N GLN A 171 17.36 0.65 -8.93
CA GLN A 171 17.99 -0.66 -9.12
C GLN A 171 17.16 -1.61 -9.99
N SER A 172 15.84 -1.65 -9.81
CA SER A 172 14.99 -2.59 -10.53
C SER A 172 13.57 -2.04 -10.71
N PRO A 173 13.36 -1.08 -11.64
CA PRO A 173 12.10 -0.33 -11.76
C PRO A 173 10.93 -1.15 -12.29
N TYR A 174 11.20 -2.38 -12.76
CA TYR A 174 10.20 -3.34 -13.24
C TYR A 174 9.69 -4.28 -12.14
N CYS A 175 10.23 -4.20 -10.92
CA CYS A 175 9.89 -5.13 -9.85
C CYS A 175 8.92 -4.51 -8.84
N ASN A 176 7.96 -5.29 -8.36
CA ASN A 176 6.94 -4.89 -7.39
C ASN A 176 7.45 -4.98 -5.94
N ALA A 177 8.29 -5.97 -5.62
CA ALA A 177 8.68 -6.31 -4.25
C ALA A 177 10.19 -6.44 -4.04
N PHE A 178 10.69 -5.89 -2.93
CA PHE A 178 12.12 -5.76 -2.65
C PHE A 178 12.51 -6.39 -1.31
N GLN A 179 13.76 -6.84 -1.21
CA GLN A 179 14.36 -7.31 0.04
C GLN A 179 14.60 -6.15 1.00
N PRO A 180 14.80 -6.42 2.30
CA PRO A 180 15.26 -5.41 3.24
C PRO A 180 16.54 -4.72 2.74
N PRO A 181 16.65 -3.39 2.86
CA PRO A 181 17.82 -2.68 2.35
C PRO A 181 19.07 -3.09 3.14
N PRO A 182 20.27 -3.16 2.52
CA PRO A 182 21.49 -3.63 3.18
C PRO A 182 21.79 -3.00 4.57
N PRO A 183 21.57 -1.69 4.79
CA PRO A 183 21.82 -1.05 6.10
C PRO A 183 20.95 -1.58 7.25
N SER A 184 19.85 -2.28 6.95
CA SER A 184 18.98 -2.89 7.96
C SER A 184 19.61 -4.12 8.63
N ASN A 185 20.62 -4.74 8.01
CA ASN A 185 21.19 -6.02 8.40
C ASN A 185 20.17 -7.17 8.55
N LEU A 186 18.98 -7.01 7.98
CA LEU A 186 17.98 -8.07 7.93
C LEU A 186 18.30 -9.01 6.75
N PRO A 187 18.24 -10.33 6.95
CA PRO A 187 18.53 -11.27 5.88
C PRO A 187 17.46 -11.20 4.78
N PRO A 188 17.84 -11.32 3.49
CA PRO A 188 16.88 -11.50 2.42
C PRO A 188 16.14 -12.83 2.58
N THR A 189 14.97 -12.93 1.96
CA THR A 189 14.16 -14.15 1.96
C THR A 189 13.86 -14.61 0.54
N ASN A 190 13.43 -15.86 0.38
CA ASN A 190 13.10 -16.43 -0.91
C ASN A 190 11.61 -16.78 -0.96
N ASN A 191 10.94 -16.42 -2.06
CA ASN A 191 9.53 -16.73 -2.29
C ASN A 191 9.31 -18.16 -2.86
N GLY A 192 10.38 -18.90 -3.13
CA GLY A 192 10.36 -20.26 -3.69
C GLY A 192 10.00 -20.33 -5.17
N GLN A 193 9.89 -19.19 -5.85
CA GLN A 193 9.47 -19.10 -7.24
C GLN A 193 10.67 -19.19 -8.20
N MET A 194 10.43 -19.76 -9.37
CA MET A 194 11.41 -19.84 -10.45
C MET A 194 10.98 -18.93 -11.59
N ASP A 195 11.45 -17.69 -11.54
CA ASP A 195 11.09 -16.65 -12.49
C ASP A 195 12.20 -16.46 -13.53
N GLN A 196 11.79 -16.32 -14.80
CA GLN A 196 12.64 -15.88 -15.90
C GLN A 196 12.21 -14.47 -16.27
N VAL A 197 13.06 -13.49 -15.96
CA VAL A 197 12.72 -12.07 -16.10
C VAL A 197 13.78 -11.35 -16.91
N HIS A 198 13.34 -10.45 -17.78
CA HIS A 198 14.18 -9.47 -18.45
C HIS A 198 13.61 -8.07 -18.19
N PRO A 199 14.45 -7.06 -17.87
CA PRO A 199 15.87 -7.19 -17.53
C PRO A 199 16.09 -8.10 -16.31
N ALA A 200 17.27 -8.72 -16.23
CA ALA A 200 17.61 -9.53 -15.07
C ALA A 200 17.69 -8.65 -13.82
N TYR A 201 17.28 -9.20 -12.68
CA TYR A 201 17.33 -8.52 -11.39
C TYR A 201 18.29 -9.25 -10.44
N GLU A 202 18.75 -8.53 -9.41
CA GLU A 202 19.61 -9.08 -8.36
C GLU A 202 18.73 -9.65 -7.22
N PRO A 203 18.70 -10.97 -6.97
CA PRO A 203 17.83 -11.58 -5.97
C PRO A 203 18.12 -11.15 -4.52
N SER A 204 19.33 -10.64 -4.23
CA SER A 204 19.63 -10.04 -2.93
C SER A 204 18.97 -8.67 -2.71
N VAL A 205 18.45 -8.04 -3.77
CA VAL A 205 17.75 -6.74 -3.74
C VAL A 205 16.25 -6.91 -3.98
N VAL A 206 15.86 -7.82 -4.87
CA VAL A 206 14.48 -8.01 -5.32
C VAL A 206 13.91 -9.31 -4.74
N PHE A 207 12.69 -9.22 -4.19
CA PHE A 207 11.95 -10.37 -3.72
C PHE A 207 11.06 -10.97 -4.82
N GLU A 208 10.38 -10.10 -5.58
CA GLU A 208 9.55 -10.49 -6.73
C GLU A 208 9.62 -9.40 -7.79
N CYS A 209 9.66 -9.79 -9.06
CA CYS A 209 9.80 -8.87 -10.18
C CYS A 209 8.62 -8.90 -11.15
N LYS A 210 7.40 -8.77 -10.63
CA LYS A 210 6.20 -8.56 -11.44
C LYS A 210 6.06 -7.07 -11.77
N TYR A 211 6.04 -6.72 -13.05
CA TYR A 211 5.91 -5.32 -13.47
C TYR A 211 4.48 -4.81 -13.36
N GLU A 212 4.31 -3.85 -12.47
CA GLU A 212 3.05 -3.21 -12.14
C GLU A 212 3.21 -1.70 -12.28
N LEU A 213 2.42 -1.09 -13.17
CA LEU A 213 2.49 0.35 -13.39
C LEU A 213 2.14 1.14 -12.11
N ASP A 214 1.28 0.59 -11.25
CA ASP A 214 0.94 1.22 -9.97
C ASP A 214 2.10 1.19 -8.97
N SER A 215 3.05 0.25 -9.05
CA SER A 215 4.19 0.20 -8.13
C SER A 215 5.04 1.47 -8.24
N ILE A 216 5.37 1.90 -9.45
CA ILE A 216 6.08 3.16 -9.69
C ILE A 216 5.18 4.40 -9.53
N ALA A 217 3.85 4.28 -9.70
CA ALA A 217 2.92 5.35 -9.36
C ALA A 217 2.86 5.59 -7.84
N ASN A 218 2.89 4.53 -7.02
CA ASN A 218 2.92 4.59 -5.57
C ASN A 218 4.21 5.22 -5.04
N PHE A 219 5.34 5.05 -5.73
CA PHE A 219 6.57 5.79 -5.44
C PHE A 219 6.38 7.32 -5.56
N LEU A 220 5.78 7.78 -6.66
CA LEU A 220 5.46 9.19 -6.83
C LEU A 220 4.45 9.67 -5.79
N SER A 221 3.41 8.86 -5.53
CA SER A 221 2.35 9.19 -4.58
C SER A 221 2.88 9.40 -3.16
N LEU A 222 3.83 8.57 -2.71
CA LEU A 222 4.42 8.72 -1.37
C LEU A 222 5.11 10.08 -1.19
N GLY A 223 5.89 10.51 -2.19
CA GLY A 223 6.55 11.81 -2.20
C GLY A 223 5.57 12.98 -2.35
N ASN A 224 4.57 12.85 -3.22
CA ASN A 224 3.54 13.86 -3.43
C ASN A 224 2.72 14.10 -2.15
N GLN A 225 2.26 13.04 -1.49
CA GLN A 225 1.54 13.13 -0.20
C GLN A 225 2.41 13.76 0.89
N PHE A 226 3.68 13.39 0.97
CA PHE A 226 4.61 13.97 1.95
C PHE A 226 4.81 15.47 1.72
N TYR A 227 4.98 15.90 0.47
CA TYR A 227 5.06 17.33 0.14
C TYR A 227 3.74 18.04 0.42
N GLU A 228 2.61 17.44 0.08
CA GLU A 228 1.28 18.02 0.28
C GLU A 228 1.04 18.34 1.76
N GLU A 229 1.35 17.42 2.66
CA GLU A 229 1.12 17.59 4.09
C GLU A 229 2.21 18.43 4.77
N THR A 230 3.48 18.26 4.40
CA THR A 230 4.59 18.89 5.14
C THR A 230 5.20 20.12 4.49
N LYS A 231 4.95 20.33 3.19
CA LYS A 231 5.67 21.26 2.31
C LYS A 231 7.19 21.08 2.31
N SER A 232 7.69 19.98 2.88
CA SER A 232 9.12 19.72 2.99
C SER A 232 9.68 19.24 1.67
N LYS A 233 10.79 19.85 1.25
CA LYS A 233 11.55 19.48 0.05
C LYS A 233 12.64 18.43 0.33
N ALA A 234 12.71 17.93 1.57
CA ALA A 234 13.82 17.08 2.03
C ALA A 234 13.99 15.78 1.21
N PHE A 235 12.90 15.28 0.63
CA PHE A 235 12.91 14.08 -0.20
C PHE A 235 13.41 14.32 -1.63
N LEU A 236 13.48 15.58 -2.09
CA LEU A 236 13.93 15.95 -3.44
C LEU A 236 15.47 15.91 -3.54
N THR A 237 16.04 14.74 -3.25
CA THR A 237 17.47 14.46 -3.31
C THR A 237 17.90 14.15 -4.74
N SER A 238 19.22 14.15 -5.02
CA SER A 238 19.74 13.74 -6.33
C SER A 238 19.33 12.31 -6.70
N ARG A 239 19.32 11.40 -5.71
CA ARG A 239 18.84 10.02 -5.87
C ARG A 239 17.35 9.98 -6.22
N TRP A 240 16.52 10.79 -5.57
CA TRP A 240 15.10 10.86 -5.92
C TRP A 240 14.87 11.35 -7.36
N TYR A 241 15.64 12.34 -7.84
CA TYR A 241 15.58 12.77 -9.24
C TYR A 241 16.06 11.69 -10.23
N GLU A 242 17.06 10.88 -9.84
CA GLU A 242 17.51 9.72 -10.63
C GLU A 242 16.42 8.64 -10.71
N ALA A 243 15.72 8.36 -9.60
CA ALA A 243 14.56 7.49 -9.58
C ALA A 243 13.43 8.03 -10.46
N LEU A 244 13.14 9.33 -10.41
CA LEU A 244 12.13 9.97 -11.27
C LEU A 244 12.49 9.84 -12.76
N ASN A 245 13.75 10.05 -13.14
CA ASN A 245 14.20 9.84 -14.51
C ASN A 245 14.08 8.37 -14.93
N THR A 246 14.32 7.44 -14.01
CA THR A 246 14.12 6.01 -14.22
C THR A 246 12.64 5.67 -14.46
N VAL A 247 11.72 6.26 -13.69
CA VAL A 247 10.28 6.16 -13.92
C VAL A 247 9.93 6.63 -15.33
N LEU A 248 10.38 7.83 -15.73
CA LEU A 248 10.11 8.38 -17.07
C LEU A 248 10.64 7.47 -18.19
N ARG A 249 11.82 6.86 -18.01
CA ARG A 249 12.36 5.86 -18.94
C ARG A 249 11.46 4.62 -19.05
N VAL A 250 10.99 4.07 -17.91
CA VAL A 250 10.07 2.93 -17.94
C VAL A 250 8.74 3.28 -18.60
N LEU A 251 8.22 4.48 -18.34
CA LEU A 251 7.02 4.95 -19.04
C LEU A 251 7.23 4.98 -20.55
N ASP A 252 8.39 5.44 -21.03
CA ASP A 252 8.72 5.41 -22.45
C ASP A 252 8.80 3.99 -23.00
N GLU A 253 9.53 3.10 -22.33
CA GLU A 253 9.71 1.70 -22.72
C GLU A 253 8.37 0.94 -22.78
N GLN A 254 7.50 1.17 -21.80
CA GLN A 254 6.22 0.47 -21.66
C GLN A 254 5.05 1.15 -22.39
N SER A 255 5.29 2.31 -23.03
CA SER A 255 4.36 2.92 -23.99
C SER A 255 4.54 2.39 -25.41
N GLN A 256 5.55 1.54 -25.67
CA GLN A 256 5.85 1.08 -27.02
C GLN A 256 4.85 0.00 -27.47
N PRO A 257 4.41 0.04 -28.75
CA PRO A 257 3.51 -0.97 -29.27
C PRO A 257 4.21 -2.30 -29.49
N THR A 258 3.42 -3.38 -29.57
CA THR A 258 3.94 -4.70 -29.94
C THR A 258 4.41 -4.76 -31.39
N PHE A 259 3.79 -3.98 -32.28
CA PHE A 259 4.19 -3.86 -33.68
C PHE A 259 4.45 -2.39 -34.04
N ASN A 260 5.53 -2.12 -34.77
CA ASN A 260 5.84 -0.77 -35.26
C ASN A 260 4.90 -0.36 -36.41
N GLU A 261 5.07 0.84 -36.95
CA GLU A 261 4.25 1.39 -38.03
C GLU A 261 4.26 0.54 -39.32
N ASN A 262 5.31 -0.26 -39.54
CA ASN A 262 5.42 -1.20 -40.66
C ASN A 262 4.84 -2.59 -40.34
N GLY A 263 4.20 -2.77 -39.18
CA GLY A 263 3.65 -4.05 -38.73
C GLY A 263 4.70 -5.05 -38.24
N GLN A 264 5.95 -4.63 -38.01
CA GLN A 264 7.02 -5.51 -37.57
C GLN A 264 7.05 -5.62 -36.06
N TYR A 265 7.29 -6.83 -35.54
CA TYR A 265 7.38 -7.08 -34.11
C TYR A 265 8.49 -6.24 -33.47
N ARG A 266 8.12 -5.52 -32.42
CA ARG A 266 9.04 -4.79 -31.56
C ARG A 266 9.15 -5.51 -30.23
N ARG A 267 10.36 -5.93 -29.88
CA ARG A 267 10.62 -6.58 -28.60
C ARG A 267 10.29 -5.64 -27.45
N ASN A 268 9.46 -6.10 -26.50
CA ASN A 268 9.23 -5.39 -25.25
C ASN A 268 10.48 -5.47 -24.37
N GLU A 269 10.79 -4.39 -23.66
CA GLU A 269 11.94 -4.35 -22.74
C GLU A 269 11.72 -5.29 -21.55
N TYR A 270 10.49 -5.36 -21.03
CA TYR A 270 10.14 -6.26 -19.94
C TYR A 270 9.55 -7.59 -20.43
N THR A 271 10.05 -8.70 -19.91
CA THR A 271 9.41 -10.02 -20.07
C THR A 271 9.45 -10.80 -18.77
N PHE A 272 8.42 -11.61 -18.50
CA PHE A 272 8.33 -12.42 -17.29
C PHE A 272 7.67 -13.77 -17.54
N GLN A 273 8.32 -14.85 -17.09
CA GLN A 273 7.70 -16.18 -17.03
C GLN A 273 7.96 -16.83 -15.68
N ARG A 274 6.94 -17.45 -15.11
CA ARG A 274 7.03 -18.29 -13.92
C ARG A 274 6.61 -19.71 -14.25
N HIS A 275 7.27 -20.69 -13.65
CA HIS A 275 6.81 -22.08 -13.72
C HIS A 275 5.67 -22.29 -12.73
N THR A 276 4.43 -22.30 -13.23
CA THR A 276 3.20 -22.32 -12.42
C THR A 276 2.05 -22.96 -13.19
N ASN A 277 1.03 -23.43 -12.47
CA ASN A 277 -0.25 -23.88 -13.02
C ASN A 277 -1.35 -22.81 -12.95
N ALA A 278 -1.07 -21.65 -12.35
CA ALA A 278 -1.99 -20.52 -12.30
C ALA A 278 -1.77 -19.59 -13.50
N GLY A 279 -2.79 -19.40 -14.34
CA GLY A 279 -2.71 -18.53 -15.51
C GLY A 279 -2.49 -17.05 -15.17
N THR A 280 -2.81 -16.63 -13.95
CA THR A 280 -2.57 -15.27 -13.45
C THR A 280 -1.14 -15.02 -13.00
N GLU A 281 -0.32 -16.07 -12.89
CA GLU A 281 1.03 -15.98 -12.32
C GLU A 281 2.14 -15.96 -13.37
N THR A 282 1.80 -15.93 -14.67
CA THR A 282 2.78 -15.93 -15.77
C THR A 282 2.21 -15.27 -17.02
N LEU A 283 3.05 -14.64 -17.84
CA LEU A 283 2.61 -13.93 -19.04
C LEU A 283 2.58 -14.84 -20.27
N SER A 284 1.58 -14.61 -21.13
CA SER A 284 1.45 -15.27 -22.43
C SER A 284 2.61 -14.89 -23.38
N LEU A 285 2.72 -15.60 -24.51
CA LEU A 285 3.67 -15.30 -25.59
C LEU A 285 5.13 -15.25 -25.09
N MET A 286 5.58 -16.30 -24.41
CA MET A 286 6.95 -16.40 -23.87
C MET A 286 7.34 -15.20 -22.99
N GLY A 287 6.41 -14.77 -22.14
CA GLY A 287 6.66 -13.73 -21.15
C GLY A 287 6.40 -12.30 -21.61
N ILE A 288 5.90 -12.08 -22.82
CA ILE A 288 5.64 -10.73 -23.36
C ILE A 288 4.27 -10.19 -22.90
N GLY A 289 3.30 -11.08 -22.72
CA GLY A 289 1.88 -10.74 -22.56
C GLY A 289 1.21 -10.43 -23.89
N ASN A 290 -0.12 -10.22 -23.86
CA ASN A 290 -0.91 -10.04 -25.07
C ASN A 290 -0.51 -8.78 -25.87
N PRO A 291 -0.65 -8.77 -27.21
CA PRO A 291 -0.24 -7.64 -28.05
C PRO A 291 -0.97 -6.34 -27.72
N LEU A 292 -0.26 -5.21 -27.82
CA LEU A 292 -0.78 -3.87 -27.60
C LEU A 292 -0.62 -3.00 -28.85
N GLY A 293 -1.67 -2.21 -29.13
CA GLY A 293 -1.77 -1.30 -30.26
C GLY A 293 -0.92 -0.05 -30.11
N ASN A 294 -0.63 0.59 -31.25
CA ASN A 294 0.16 1.82 -31.31
C ASN A 294 -0.72 3.07 -31.13
N GLY A 295 -0.08 4.19 -30.76
CA GLY A 295 -0.72 5.51 -30.76
C GLY A 295 -1.77 5.74 -29.66
N THR A 296 -1.85 4.87 -28.65
CA THR A 296 -2.88 4.96 -27.60
C THR A 296 -2.57 6.01 -26.54
N GLY A 297 -1.29 6.37 -26.36
CA GLY A 297 -0.82 7.21 -25.25
C GLY A 297 -0.79 6.51 -23.89
N LEU A 298 -1.32 5.28 -23.80
CA LEU A 298 -1.37 4.45 -22.60
C LEU A 298 -0.05 3.71 -22.37
N VAL A 299 0.15 3.30 -21.12
CA VAL A 299 1.35 2.58 -20.66
C VAL A 299 0.95 1.17 -20.24
N ARG A 300 1.73 0.17 -20.68
CA ARG A 300 1.54 -1.23 -20.31
C ARG A 300 1.64 -1.39 -18.79
N SER A 301 0.82 -2.27 -18.23
CA SER A 301 1.05 -2.92 -16.93
C SER A 301 1.01 -4.42 -17.18
N ALA A 302 2.07 -5.15 -16.83
CA ALA A 302 2.09 -6.59 -17.05
C ALA A 302 1.22 -7.31 -16.03
N PHE A 303 1.27 -6.84 -14.78
CA PHE A 303 0.47 -7.32 -13.66
C PHE A 303 -0.42 -6.20 -13.12
N ARG A 304 -1.42 -6.59 -12.34
CA ARG A 304 -2.38 -5.75 -11.63
C ARG A 304 -1.88 -5.52 -10.19
N PRO A 305 -2.52 -4.62 -9.43
CA PRO A 305 -2.25 -4.43 -8.02
C PRO A 305 -2.58 -5.67 -7.14
N SER A 306 -3.21 -6.69 -7.72
CA SER A 306 -3.43 -8.01 -7.11
C SER A 306 -2.26 -8.98 -7.30
N ASP A 307 -1.17 -8.53 -7.93
CA ASP A 307 -0.05 -9.35 -8.42
C ASP A 307 -0.45 -10.40 -9.49
N ASP A 308 -1.68 -10.34 -10.02
CA ASP A 308 -2.14 -11.17 -11.14
C ASP A 308 -1.84 -10.52 -12.50
N THR A 309 -1.58 -11.32 -13.54
CA THR A 309 -1.40 -10.80 -14.90
C THR A 309 -2.62 -10.05 -15.42
N THR A 310 -2.38 -8.99 -16.19
CA THR A 310 -3.41 -8.34 -16.98
C THR A 310 -3.86 -9.25 -18.13
N ILE A 311 -5.13 -9.16 -18.51
CA ILE A 311 -5.64 -9.85 -19.71
C ILE A 311 -5.34 -8.97 -20.91
N LEU A 312 -5.72 -7.69 -20.87
CA LEU A 312 -5.28 -6.70 -21.85
C LEU A 312 -4.32 -5.71 -21.17
N GLY A 313 -3.11 -5.58 -21.72
CA GLY A 313 -1.98 -4.95 -21.04
C GLY A 313 -2.10 -3.45 -20.75
N PHE A 314 -3.07 -2.73 -21.32
CA PHE A 314 -3.36 -1.36 -20.87
C PHE A 314 -4.39 -1.39 -19.74
N PHE A 315 -3.86 -1.54 -18.52
CA PHE A 315 -4.65 -1.52 -17.28
C PHE A 315 -5.03 -0.09 -16.89
N ILE A 316 -6.34 0.21 -16.94
CA ILE A 316 -6.86 1.58 -16.92
C ILE A 316 -6.74 2.25 -15.55
N PRO A 317 -7.08 1.60 -14.41
CA PRO A 317 -6.85 2.17 -13.09
C PRO A 317 -5.41 2.60 -12.81
N ALA A 318 -4.39 1.81 -13.20
CA ALA A 318 -3.00 2.20 -13.02
C ALA A 318 -2.57 3.35 -13.95
N ASN A 319 -3.07 3.37 -15.19
CA ASN A 319 -2.86 4.51 -16.09
C ASN A 319 -3.47 5.80 -15.51
N ALA A 320 -4.68 5.70 -14.94
CA ALA A 320 -5.33 6.83 -14.27
C ALA A 320 -4.52 7.31 -13.06
N MET A 321 -4.05 6.39 -12.21
CA MET A 321 -3.19 6.72 -11.07
C MET A 321 -1.89 7.39 -11.53
N MET A 322 -1.19 6.82 -12.52
CA MET A 322 0.05 7.38 -13.04
C MET A 322 -0.16 8.78 -13.62
N SER A 323 -1.23 9.00 -14.39
CA SER A 323 -1.58 10.33 -14.91
C SER A 323 -1.74 11.36 -13.79
N VAL A 324 -2.46 11.02 -12.71
CA VAL A 324 -2.65 11.92 -11.57
C VAL A 324 -1.34 12.19 -10.84
N GLU A 325 -0.56 11.15 -10.55
CA GLU A 325 0.66 11.30 -9.76
C GLU A 325 1.75 12.08 -10.53
N LEU A 326 1.83 11.94 -11.85
CA LEU A 326 2.70 12.77 -12.69
C LEU A 326 2.30 14.25 -12.65
N ALA A 327 0.99 14.56 -12.70
CA ALA A 327 0.50 15.94 -12.57
C ALA A 327 0.84 16.53 -11.19
N LYS A 328 0.59 15.76 -10.12
CA LYS A 328 0.94 16.17 -8.74
C LYS A 328 2.44 16.36 -8.55
N THR A 329 3.26 15.50 -9.15
CA THR A 329 4.72 15.65 -9.12
C THR A 329 5.16 16.89 -9.88
N ALA A 330 4.57 17.18 -11.05
CA ALA A 330 4.86 18.41 -11.79
C ALA A 330 4.50 19.67 -10.97
N GLU A 331 3.36 19.67 -10.29
CA GLU A 331 2.94 20.76 -9.40
C GLU A 331 3.89 20.90 -8.20
N THR A 332 4.25 19.79 -7.56
CA THR A 332 5.19 19.74 -6.45
C THR A 332 6.54 20.34 -6.86
N LEU A 333 7.10 19.91 -7.99
CA LEU A 333 8.36 20.45 -8.50
C LEU A 333 8.23 21.94 -8.87
N SER A 334 7.11 22.36 -9.46
CA SER A 334 6.86 23.77 -9.76
C SER A 334 6.87 24.64 -8.50
N LYS A 335 6.22 24.20 -7.42
CA LYS A 335 6.23 24.90 -6.12
C LYS A 335 7.57 24.79 -5.41
N ALA A 336 8.32 23.71 -5.66
CA ALA A 336 9.64 23.49 -5.08
C ALA A 336 10.76 24.29 -5.77
N GLY A 337 10.52 24.82 -6.99
CA GLY A 337 11.53 25.51 -7.80
C GLY A 337 12.36 24.57 -8.68
N GLY A 338 11.80 23.43 -9.07
CA GLY A 338 12.43 22.46 -9.96
C GLY A 338 12.60 22.95 -11.41
N ALA A 339 13.34 22.19 -12.21
CA ALA A 339 13.65 22.55 -13.59
C ALA A 339 12.39 22.60 -14.48
N LYS A 340 12.22 23.69 -15.23
CA LYS A 340 11.05 23.94 -16.10
C LYS A 340 10.82 22.83 -17.13
N GLU A 341 11.90 22.33 -17.73
CA GLU A 341 11.82 21.27 -18.75
C GLU A 341 11.28 19.95 -18.19
N LEU A 342 11.77 19.54 -17.01
CA LEU A 342 11.28 18.35 -16.32
C LEU A 342 9.81 18.49 -15.94
N ILE A 343 9.41 19.66 -15.40
CA ILE A 343 8.01 19.96 -15.06
C ILE A 343 7.13 19.83 -16.31
N GLN A 344 7.56 20.39 -17.45
CA GLN A 344 6.80 20.31 -18.69
C GLN A 344 6.69 18.88 -19.20
N ARG A 345 7.78 18.10 -19.13
CA ARG A 345 7.79 16.69 -19.52
C ARG A 345 6.80 15.87 -18.68
N LEU A 346 6.76 16.08 -17.36
CA LEU A 346 5.79 15.40 -16.47
C LEU A 346 4.34 15.73 -16.83
N LYS A 347 4.04 17.00 -17.11
CA LYS A 347 2.70 17.43 -17.56
C LYS A 347 2.31 16.74 -18.87
N GLN A 348 3.23 16.68 -19.83
CA GLN A 348 2.98 16.02 -21.12
C GLN A 348 2.65 14.54 -20.96
N TYR A 349 3.37 13.78 -20.13
CA TYR A 349 2.98 12.38 -19.89
C TYR A 349 1.62 12.28 -19.20
N SER A 350 1.36 13.12 -18.20
CA SER A 350 0.08 13.13 -17.49
C SER A 350 -1.09 13.36 -18.45
N GLU A 351 -1.01 14.38 -19.29
CA GLU A 351 -2.01 14.74 -20.29
C GLU A 351 -2.15 13.64 -21.35
N ARG A 352 -1.05 13.13 -21.90
CA ARG A 352 -1.05 12.06 -22.90
C ARG A 352 -1.76 10.80 -22.40
N ILE A 353 -1.47 10.36 -21.17
CA ILE A 353 -2.12 9.18 -20.58
C ILE A 353 -3.60 9.46 -20.33
N ARG A 354 -3.94 10.65 -19.82
CA ARG A 354 -5.33 11.05 -19.58
C ARG A 354 -6.14 11.03 -20.86
N GLU A 355 -5.64 11.64 -21.93
CA GLU A 355 -6.26 11.62 -23.25
C GLU A 355 -6.39 10.20 -23.80
N GLY A 356 -5.34 9.37 -23.63
CA GLY A 356 -5.37 7.96 -23.99
C GLY A 356 -6.52 7.18 -23.32
N ILE A 357 -6.76 7.44 -22.02
CA ILE A 357 -7.88 6.82 -21.29
C ILE A 357 -9.22 7.27 -21.90
N TYR A 358 -9.42 8.56 -22.14
CA TYR A 358 -10.70 9.04 -22.70
C TYR A 358 -10.94 8.55 -24.13
N ASN A 359 -9.88 8.41 -24.93
CA ASN A 359 -9.98 8.01 -26.34
C ASN A 359 -10.16 6.48 -26.52
N HIS A 360 -9.54 5.68 -25.65
CA HIS A 360 -9.47 4.22 -25.84
C HIS A 360 -10.19 3.41 -24.75
N ALA A 361 -10.38 3.97 -23.57
CA ALA A 361 -10.92 3.24 -22.42
C ALA A 361 -12.32 3.68 -21.98
N VAL A 362 -12.85 4.79 -22.50
CA VAL A 362 -14.26 5.14 -22.33
C VAL A 362 -15.08 4.48 -23.45
N VAL A 363 -15.77 3.40 -23.11
CA VAL A 363 -16.47 2.54 -24.07
C VAL A 363 -17.98 2.58 -23.80
N THR A 364 -18.78 2.56 -24.87
CA THR A 364 -20.24 2.47 -24.76
C THR A 364 -20.64 1.02 -24.46
N HIS A 365 -20.95 0.73 -23.21
CA HIS A 365 -21.50 -0.54 -22.78
C HIS A 365 -23.00 -0.63 -23.10
N LYS A 366 -23.44 -1.80 -23.59
CA LYS A 366 -24.84 -2.07 -24.01
C LYS A 366 -25.90 -1.71 -22.96
N THR A 367 -25.64 -2.02 -21.69
CA THR A 367 -26.58 -1.82 -20.57
C THR A 367 -26.35 -0.52 -19.79
N TRP A 368 -25.10 -0.08 -19.63
CA TRP A 368 -24.73 0.98 -18.67
C TRP A 368 -24.32 2.29 -19.35
N GLY A 369 -24.38 2.38 -20.68
CA GLY A 369 -23.95 3.57 -21.42
C GLY A 369 -22.43 3.70 -21.43
N ARG A 370 -21.91 4.93 -21.46
CA ARG A 370 -20.46 5.16 -21.43
C ARG A 370 -19.88 4.79 -20.07
N VAL A 371 -18.90 3.89 -20.07
CA VAL A 371 -18.18 3.41 -18.88
C VAL A 371 -16.68 3.39 -19.14
N PHE A 372 -15.87 3.38 -18.07
CA PHE A 372 -14.46 3.03 -18.17
C PHE A 372 -14.32 1.51 -18.26
N ALA A 373 -13.58 1.03 -19.24
CA ALA A 373 -13.09 -0.34 -19.28
C ALA A 373 -12.02 -0.56 -18.21
N PHE A 374 -11.90 -1.79 -17.71
CA PHE A 374 -10.87 -2.17 -16.74
C PHE A 374 -9.50 -2.30 -17.42
N GLU A 375 -9.51 -2.93 -18.60
CA GLU A 375 -8.33 -3.17 -19.44
C GLU A 375 -8.71 -3.03 -20.91
N VAL A 376 -7.77 -2.52 -21.71
CA VAL A 376 -7.89 -2.41 -23.17
C VAL A 376 -6.58 -2.83 -23.87
N ASP A 377 -6.63 -3.09 -25.17
CA ASP A 377 -5.47 -3.49 -25.97
C ASP A 377 -5.03 -2.45 -27.02
N GLY A 378 -5.85 -1.43 -27.29
CA GLY A 378 -5.61 -0.46 -28.37
C GLY A 378 -6.02 -0.94 -29.77
N TYR A 379 -6.48 -2.19 -29.92
CA TYR A 379 -7.07 -2.72 -31.15
C TYR A 379 -8.60 -2.67 -31.17
N GLY A 380 -9.21 -2.33 -30.03
CA GLY A 380 -10.65 -2.19 -29.86
C GLY A 380 -11.27 -3.20 -28.89
N SER A 381 -10.46 -4.09 -28.30
CA SER A 381 -10.94 -4.99 -27.25
C SER A 381 -11.02 -4.25 -25.92
N SER A 382 -11.95 -4.65 -25.07
CA SER A 382 -12.15 -4.07 -23.75
C SER A 382 -12.67 -5.11 -22.77
N ILE A 383 -12.15 -5.09 -21.55
CA ILE A 383 -12.62 -5.92 -20.45
C ILE A 383 -13.48 -5.07 -19.51
N PHE A 384 -14.69 -5.54 -19.22
CA PHE A 384 -15.60 -4.92 -18.26
C PHE A 384 -15.64 -5.76 -16.98
N MET A 385 -14.94 -5.28 -15.95
CA MET A 385 -14.91 -5.85 -14.60
C MET A 385 -14.37 -4.79 -13.63
N ASP A 386 -14.18 -5.13 -12.38
CA ASP A 386 -13.25 -4.43 -11.48
C ASP A 386 -12.62 -5.44 -10.51
N ASP A 387 -11.46 -5.09 -9.96
CA ASP A 387 -10.75 -5.84 -8.93
C ASP A 387 -10.74 -5.06 -7.62
N ALA A 388 -10.59 -5.74 -6.49
CA ALA A 388 -10.59 -5.13 -5.17
C ALA A 388 -9.34 -4.30 -4.84
N ASN A 389 -8.20 -4.62 -5.44
CA ASN A 389 -6.92 -3.99 -5.12
C ASN A 389 -6.81 -2.59 -5.73
N LEU A 390 -6.11 -1.67 -5.06
CA LEU A 390 -5.96 -0.29 -5.51
C LEU A 390 -4.66 -0.08 -6.27
N PRO A 391 -4.68 0.64 -7.40
CA PRO A 391 -5.81 1.37 -7.99
C PRO A 391 -6.86 0.46 -8.67
N SER A 392 -8.15 0.80 -8.52
CA SER A 392 -9.30 0.15 -9.16
C SER A 392 -10.23 1.16 -9.85
N LEU A 393 -11.17 0.70 -10.68
CA LEU A 393 -12.17 1.59 -11.30
C LEU A 393 -13.06 2.25 -10.25
N LEU A 394 -13.43 1.51 -9.20
CA LEU A 394 -14.22 2.04 -8.10
C LEU A 394 -13.52 3.21 -7.40
N ALA A 395 -12.18 3.19 -7.35
CA ALA A 395 -11.35 4.17 -6.65
C ALA A 395 -10.93 5.39 -7.48
N LEU A 396 -11.32 5.51 -8.75
CA LEU A 396 -10.91 6.64 -9.61
C LEU A 396 -11.13 8.04 -8.98
N PRO A 397 -12.22 8.31 -8.24
CA PRO A 397 -12.37 9.59 -7.55
C PRO A 397 -11.41 9.77 -6.37
N LEU A 398 -11.10 8.70 -5.64
CA LEU A 398 -10.16 8.75 -4.52
C LEU A 398 -8.72 9.01 -5.00
N LEU A 399 -8.39 8.51 -6.19
CA LEU A 399 -7.12 8.82 -6.85
C LEU A 399 -7.05 10.28 -7.31
N GLY A 400 -8.19 10.95 -7.48
CA GLY A 400 -8.28 12.30 -8.04
C GLY A 400 -8.32 12.33 -9.57
N PHE A 401 -8.63 11.21 -10.23
CA PHE A 401 -8.66 11.16 -11.70
C PHE A 401 -9.94 11.77 -12.29
N VAL A 402 -11.08 11.56 -11.65
CA VAL A 402 -12.41 12.07 -12.01
C VAL A 402 -13.13 12.56 -10.77
N ASP A 403 -14.08 13.48 -10.94
CA ASP A 403 -15.01 13.82 -9.88
C ASP A 403 -15.95 12.64 -9.58
N GLN A 404 -16.38 12.48 -8.33
CA GLN A 404 -17.36 11.46 -7.96
C GLN A 404 -18.70 11.63 -8.71
N ASN A 405 -18.98 12.84 -9.22
CA ASN A 405 -20.15 13.15 -10.01
C ASN A 405 -20.01 12.93 -11.51
N ASP A 406 -18.83 12.58 -12.01
CA ASP A 406 -18.60 12.28 -13.42
C ASP A 406 -19.59 11.21 -13.91
N GLU A 407 -20.20 11.45 -15.06
CA GLU A 407 -21.26 10.59 -15.59
C GLU A 407 -20.73 9.21 -15.99
N VAL A 408 -19.55 9.16 -16.61
CA VAL A 408 -18.89 7.91 -17.02
C VAL A 408 -18.53 7.10 -15.77
N TYR A 409 -17.98 7.75 -14.74
CA TYR A 409 -17.71 7.10 -13.45
C TYR A 409 -18.98 6.59 -12.78
N LYS A 410 -20.07 7.38 -12.72
CA LYS A 410 -21.35 6.94 -12.14
C LYS A 410 -21.89 5.70 -12.83
N ASN A 411 -21.80 5.64 -14.16
CA ASN A 411 -22.19 4.47 -14.94
C ASN A 411 -21.28 3.28 -14.67
N THR A 412 -19.96 3.51 -14.63
CA THR A 412 -18.95 2.50 -14.30
C THR A 412 -19.19 1.93 -12.91
N ARG A 413 -19.38 2.77 -11.90
CA ARG A 413 -19.70 2.38 -10.52
C ARG A 413 -20.94 1.49 -10.45
N LYS A 414 -22.02 1.87 -11.14
CA LYS A 414 -23.25 1.06 -11.19
C LYS A 414 -23.00 -0.31 -11.82
N MET A 415 -22.21 -0.36 -12.91
CA MET A 415 -21.83 -1.60 -13.58
C MET A 415 -21.03 -2.50 -12.64
N ILE A 416 -19.94 -1.98 -12.05
CA ILE A 416 -18.96 -2.78 -11.31
C ILE A 416 -19.45 -3.23 -9.93
N LEU A 417 -20.45 -2.56 -9.37
CA LEU A 417 -21.15 -2.95 -8.14
C LEU A 417 -22.42 -3.78 -8.41
N SER A 418 -22.50 -4.44 -9.58
CA SER A 418 -23.62 -5.31 -9.94
C SER A 418 -23.14 -6.69 -10.39
N LYS A 419 -23.90 -7.74 -10.02
CA LYS A 419 -23.61 -9.13 -10.41
C LYS A 419 -23.58 -9.34 -11.93
N THR A 420 -24.38 -8.57 -12.65
CA THR A 420 -24.49 -8.66 -14.11
C THR A 420 -23.41 -7.87 -14.83
N GLY A 421 -22.81 -6.87 -14.17
CA GLY A 421 -21.84 -5.95 -14.78
C GLY A 421 -20.40 -6.19 -14.38
N ASN A 422 -20.13 -6.90 -13.28
CA ASN A 422 -18.79 -7.33 -12.90
C ASN A 422 -18.79 -8.81 -12.49
N PRO A 423 -18.03 -9.67 -13.18
CA PRO A 423 -17.92 -11.09 -12.84
C PRO A 423 -17.33 -11.32 -11.43
N TYR A 424 -16.64 -10.33 -10.87
CA TYR A 424 -16.05 -10.39 -9.54
C TYR A 424 -16.83 -9.57 -8.51
N TYR A 425 -18.05 -9.09 -8.81
CA TYR A 425 -18.96 -8.59 -7.77
C TYR A 425 -19.69 -9.77 -7.12
N LEU A 426 -19.13 -10.25 -6.01
CA LEU A 426 -19.56 -11.46 -5.32
C LEU A 426 -20.59 -11.12 -4.24
N THR A 427 -21.57 -12.00 -4.06
CA THR A 427 -22.61 -11.84 -3.04
C THR A 427 -22.98 -13.20 -2.49
N GLY A 428 -23.09 -13.30 -1.18
CA GLY A 428 -23.58 -14.47 -0.49
C GLY A 428 -24.37 -14.08 0.76
N SER A 429 -24.66 -15.08 1.60
CA SER A 429 -25.47 -14.89 2.81
C SER A 429 -24.76 -14.09 3.92
N ALA A 430 -23.43 -13.98 3.86
CA ALA A 430 -22.61 -13.44 4.93
C ALA A 430 -21.87 -12.15 4.54
N PHE A 431 -21.46 -12.01 3.28
CA PHE A 431 -20.70 -10.86 2.80
C PHE A 431 -21.00 -10.56 1.32
N HIS A 432 -20.70 -9.34 0.89
CA HIS A 432 -20.73 -8.98 -0.53
C HIS A 432 -19.72 -7.87 -0.84
N GLY A 433 -19.17 -7.89 -2.04
CA GLY A 433 -18.17 -6.91 -2.47
C GLY A 433 -17.49 -7.34 -3.75
N ILE A 434 -16.51 -6.55 -4.18
CA ILE A 434 -15.65 -6.93 -5.30
C ILE A 434 -14.55 -7.85 -4.75
N GLY A 435 -14.31 -8.96 -5.44
CA GLY A 435 -13.17 -9.84 -5.22
C GLY A 435 -12.15 -9.68 -6.34
N GLY A 436 -11.69 -10.80 -6.88
CA GLY A 436 -10.76 -10.84 -7.99
C GLY A 436 -10.39 -12.29 -8.32
N PRO A 437 -9.67 -12.53 -9.42
CA PRO A 437 -9.19 -13.87 -9.75
C PRO A 437 -8.17 -14.41 -8.74
N HIS A 438 -7.46 -13.55 -8.01
CA HIS A 438 -6.41 -13.91 -7.05
C HIS A 438 -6.83 -14.97 -6.02
N ILE A 439 -7.96 -14.77 -5.35
CA ILE A 439 -8.52 -15.73 -4.37
C ILE A 439 -9.67 -16.55 -4.97
N GLY A 440 -10.28 -16.05 -6.05
CA GLY A 440 -11.31 -16.74 -6.81
C GLY A 440 -12.74 -16.36 -6.45
N LEU A 441 -13.69 -17.21 -6.87
CA LEU A 441 -15.09 -16.84 -7.11
C LEU A 441 -15.99 -16.75 -5.88
N GLN A 442 -15.45 -16.96 -4.67
CA GLN A 442 -16.23 -16.97 -3.42
C GLN A 442 -15.74 -15.96 -2.39
N ASN A 443 -14.63 -15.28 -2.64
CA ASN A 443 -13.99 -14.40 -1.66
C ASN A 443 -14.01 -12.95 -2.12
N ALA A 444 -14.82 -12.13 -1.45
CA ALA A 444 -14.85 -10.69 -1.66
C ALA A 444 -13.92 -10.00 -0.66
N TRP A 445 -13.37 -8.85 -1.04
CA TRP A 445 -12.34 -8.19 -0.27
C TRP A 445 -12.92 -7.00 0.49
N PRO A 446 -12.68 -6.89 1.81
CA PRO A 446 -13.12 -5.75 2.61
C PRO A 446 -12.65 -4.39 2.06
N MET A 447 -11.47 -4.33 1.44
CA MET A 447 -10.96 -3.11 0.81
C MET A 447 -11.90 -2.53 -0.24
N SER A 448 -12.50 -3.37 -1.11
CA SER A 448 -13.45 -2.89 -2.11
C SER A 448 -14.71 -2.27 -1.47
N VAL A 449 -15.14 -2.81 -0.33
CA VAL A 449 -16.32 -2.35 0.40
C VAL A 449 -16.03 -1.03 1.13
N LEU A 450 -14.82 -0.86 1.64
CA LEU A 450 -14.34 0.39 2.23
C LEU A 450 -14.21 1.49 1.16
N VAL A 451 -13.68 1.16 -0.02
CA VAL A 451 -13.65 2.08 -1.17
C VAL A 451 -15.05 2.44 -1.59
N ARG A 452 -15.99 1.47 -1.64
CA ARG A 452 -17.42 1.73 -1.89
C ARG A 452 -17.98 2.76 -0.90
N ALA A 453 -17.64 2.65 0.40
CA ALA A 453 -18.06 3.60 1.42
C ALA A 453 -17.52 5.02 1.15
N ARG A 454 -16.20 5.15 0.89
CA ARG A 454 -15.54 6.44 0.62
C ARG A 454 -15.97 7.12 -0.69
N THR A 455 -16.61 6.36 -1.58
CA THR A 455 -17.13 6.85 -2.87
C THR A 455 -18.66 6.76 -2.95
N ALA A 456 -19.34 6.60 -1.82
CA ALA A 456 -20.80 6.60 -1.72
C ALA A 456 -21.37 8.01 -1.68
N ASN A 457 -22.58 8.18 -2.24
CA ASN A 457 -23.33 9.44 -2.20
C ASN A 457 -24.40 9.46 -1.10
N SER A 458 -24.61 8.36 -0.37
CA SER A 458 -25.62 8.27 0.69
C SER A 458 -25.03 7.71 1.96
N ASP A 459 -25.47 8.25 3.09
CA ASP A 459 -25.06 7.78 4.42
C ASP A 459 -25.50 6.33 4.69
N LYS A 460 -26.62 5.92 4.09
CA LYS A 460 -27.08 4.54 4.12
C LYS A 460 -26.06 3.58 3.50
N GLU A 461 -25.59 3.88 2.28
CA GLU A 461 -24.58 3.06 1.60
C GLU A 461 -23.25 3.05 2.38
N VAL A 462 -22.85 4.20 2.94
CA VAL A 462 -21.66 4.27 3.81
C VAL A 462 -21.81 3.30 4.99
N MET A 463 -22.90 3.39 5.75
CA MET A 463 -23.08 2.57 6.94
C MET A 463 -23.29 1.08 6.62
N GLU A 464 -23.96 0.74 5.52
CA GLU A 464 -24.04 -0.65 5.04
C GLU A 464 -22.64 -1.23 4.78
N SER A 465 -21.77 -0.48 4.09
CA SER A 465 -20.39 -0.88 3.84
C SER A 465 -19.55 -0.99 5.11
N ILE A 466 -19.66 -0.04 6.04
CA ILE A 466 -18.89 -0.06 7.29
C ILE A 466 -19.34 -1.23 8.18
N ASN A 467 -20.65 -1.44 8.31
CA ASN A 467 -21.19 -2.50 9.15
C ASN A 467 -20.79 -3.89 8.64
N ILE A 468 -20.92 -4.15 7.33
CA ILE A 468 -20.59 -5.49 6.79
C ILE A 468 -19.09 -5.80 6.95
N VAL A 469 -18.21 -4.80 6.80
CA VAL A 469 -16.77 -4.94 7.08
C VAL A 469 -16.53 -5.19 8.58
N ARG A 470 -17.12 -4.40 9.47
CA ARG A 470 -17.02 -4.59 10.93
C ARG A 470 -17.42 -6.02 11.32
N ASP A 471 -18.55 -6.49 10.81
CA ASP A 471 -19.10 -7.80 11.14
C ASP A 471 -18.21 -8.96 10.65
N SER A 472 -17.39 -8.71 9.61
CA SER A 472 -16.40 -9.67 9.11
C SER A 472 -15.08 -9.70 9.89
N CYS A 473 -14.79 -8.68 10.69
CA CYS A 473 -13.54 -8.56 11.44
C CYS A 473 -13.60 -9.33 12.78
N LEU A 474 -13.98 -10.62 12.77
CA LEU A 474 -14.21 -11.40 13.99
C LEU A 474 -13.00 -11.52 14.93
N LEU A 475 -11.79 -11.30 14.39
CA LEU A 475 -10.54 -11.24 15.16
C LEU A 475 -10.09 -9.81 15.49
N GLY A 476 -10.87 -8.78 15.15
CA GLY A 476 -10.54 -7.38 15.43
C GLY A 476 -9.57 -6.73 14.44
N LEU A 477 -9.29 -7.37 13.31
CA LEU A 477 -8.47 -6.84 12.20
C LEU A 477 -9.19 -7.03 10.87
N VAL A 478 -8.78 -6.26 9.86
CA VAL A 478 -9.30 -6.35 8.50
C VAL A 478 -8.52 -7.40 7.72
N HIS A 479 -9.23 -8.35 7.14
CA HIS A 479 -8.68 -9.44 6.35
C HIS A 479 -8.48 -9.04 4.87
N GLU A 480 -7.70 -9.83 4.14
CA GLU A 480 -7.55 -9.69 2.69
C GLU A 480 -8.86 -9.98 1.98
N SER A 481 -9.45 -11.14 2.25
CA SER A 481 -10.71 -11.55 1.65
C SER A 481 -11.57 -12.34 2.62
N VAL A 482 -12.88 -12.38 2.37
CA VAL A 482 -13.90 -13.05 3.19
C VAL A 482 -14.81 -13.87 2.28
N ASP A 483 -15.05 -15.13 2.64
CA ASP A 483 -15.99 -16.02 1.95
C ASP A 483 -17.40 -15.44 2.07
N VAL A 484 -18.03 -15.16 0.93
CA VAL A 484 -19.33 -14.46 0.87
C VAL A 484 -20.47 -15.21 1.53
N ASN A 485 -20.34 -16.52 1.80
CA ASN A 485 -21.33 -17.33 2.48
C ASN A 485 -20.89 -17.73 3.90
N ARG A 486 -19.61 -17.58 4.25
CA ARG A 486 -19.05 -18.05 5.54
C ARG A 486 -18.09 -17.02 6.11
N ILE A 487 -18.63 -16.07 6.88
CA ILE A 487 -17.88 -14.92 7.43
C ILE A 487 -16.62 -15.28 8.23
N ALA A 488 -16.58 -16.46 8.85
CA ALA A 488 -15.42 -16.95 9.62
C ALA A 488 -14.29 -17.50 8.73
N LYS A 489 -14.53 -17.70 7.42
CA LYS A 489 -13.51 -18.09 6.45
C LYS A 489 -13.00 -16.85 5.73
N TYR A 490 -11.73 -16.57 5.93
CA TYR A 490 -11.05 -15.41 5.38
C TYR A 490 -9.62 -15.81 4.96
N THR A 491 -8.97 -14.95 4.19
CA THR A 491 -7.53 -15.05 3.89
C THR A 491 -6.77 -13.93 4.61
N ARG A 492 -5.54 -14.25 5.05
CA ARG A 492 -4.61 -13.37 5.80
C ARG A 492 -5.23 -12.72 7.04
N SER A 493 -4.91 -13.28 8.21
CA SER A 493 -5.26 -12.70 9.51
C SER A 493 -4.58 -11.34 9.76
N TRP A 494 -3.40 -11.13 9.17
CA TRP A 494 -2.64 -9.90 9.23
C TRP A 494 -2.40 -9.34 7.82
N PHE A 495 -3.05 -8.21 7.53
CA PHE A 495 -2.82 -7.45 6.31
C PHE A 495 -2.82 -5.95 6.61
N ALA A 496 -1.61 -5.41 6.86
CA ALA A 496 -1.44 -4.03 7.30
C ALA A 496 -1.98 -2.99 6.29
N TRP A 497 -1.97 -3.28 4.99
CA TRP A 497 -2.56 -2.41 3.98
C TRP A 497 -4.09 -2.34 4.13
N ALA A 498 -4.79 -3.46 4.23
CA ALA A 498 -6.24 -3.48 4.46
C ALA A 498 -6.64 -2.74 5.75
N ASN A 499 -5.86 -2.93 6.83
CA ASN A 499 -6.00 -2.18 8.08
C ASN A 499 -5.83 -0.66 7.86
N SER A 500 -4.86 -0.26 7.03
CA SER A 500 -4.61 1.14 6.69
C SER A 500 -5.76 1.75 5.88
N VAL A 501 -6.34 1.02 4.91
CA VAL A 501 -7.52 1.46 4.15
C VAL A 501 -8.73 1.65 5.07
N PHE A 502 -8.93 0.75 6.04
CA PHE A 502 -9.98 0.91 7.05
C PHE A 502 -9.75 2.16 7.90
N ALA A 503 -8.53 2.36 8.39
CA ALA A 503 -8.21 3.53 9.19
C ALA A 503 -8.39 4.83 8.41
N GLN A 504 -7.96 4.90 7.15
CA GLN A 504 -8.22 6.05 6.27
C GLN A 504 -9.73 6.29 6.08
N THR A 505 -10.52 5.22 5.94
CA THR A 505 -11.98 5.32 5.81
C THR A 505 -12.60 5.92 7.07
N ILE A 506 -12.20 5.45 8.25
CA ILE A 506 -12.69 6.00 9.51
C ILE A 506 -12.27 7.45 9.73
N LEU A 507 -11.02 7.81 9.41
CA LEU A 507 -10.54 9.19 9.52
C LEU A 507 -11.28 10.12 8.55
N ASP A 508 -11.56 9.65 7.33
CA ASP A 508 -12.39 10.39 6.37
C ASP A 508 -13.82 10.61 6.89
N LEU A 509 -14.46 9.58 7.46
CA LEU A 509 -15.76 9.73 8.10
C LEU A 509 -15.72 10.65 9.33
N ALA A 510 -14.66 10.58 10.13
CA ALA A 510 -14.48 11.44 11.29
C ALA A 510 -14.40 12.92 10.90
N GLU A 511 -13.77 13.22 9.76
CA GLU A 511 -13.62 14.58 9.23
C GLU A 511 -14.88 15.04 8.48
N ASN A 512 -15.42 14.22 7.59
CA ASN A 512 -16.41 14.65 6.60
C ASN A 512 -17.85 14.22 6.94
N LYS A 513 -18.03 13.16 7.73
CA LYS A 513 -19.34 12.60 8.11
C LYS A 513 -19.38 12.16 9.59
N PRO A 514 -18.99 13.03 10.55
CA PRO A 514 -18.78 12.65 11.95
C PRO A 514 -20.04 12.07 12.59
N HIS A 515 -21.23 12.47 12.14
CA HIS A 515 -22.51 12.00 12.67
C HIS A 515 -22.74 10.50 12.48
N LEU A 516 -22.04 9.87 11.53
CA LEU A 516 -22.17 8.43 11.25
C LEU A 516 -21.45 7.56 12.28
N ILE A 517 -20.34 8.03 12.85
CA ILE A 517 -19.52 7.23 13.77
C ILE A 517 -19.47 7.79 15.19
N PHE A 518 -19.67 9.10 15.36
CA PHE A 518 -19.66 9.80 16.66
C PHE A 518 -21.06 10.20 17.15
N GLY A 519 -22.10 9.94 16.36
CA GLY A 519 -23.49 10.26 16.72
C GLY A 519 -23.96 11.65 16.28
N LYS A 520 -25.28 11.87 16.37
CA LYS A 520 -25.94 13.08 15.84
C LYS A 520 -25.38 14.36 16.46
N GLY A 521 -25.03 15.33 15.61
CA GLY A 521 -24.48 16.63 16.05
C GLY A 521 -23.01 16.59 16.47
N ALA A 522 -22.31 15.48 16.26
CA ALA A 522 -20.89 15.39 16.55
C ALA A 522 -20.06 16.35 15.66
N LYS A 523 -19.05 16.97 16.27
CA LYS A 523 -18.10 17.82 15.55
C LYS A 523 -17.18 16.98 14.65
N PRO A 524 -16.68 17.50 13.53
CA PRO A 524 -15.59 16.86 12.80
C PRO A 524 -14.35 16.59 13.68
N TYR A 525 -13.54 15.60 13.29
CA TYR A 525 -12.17 15.43 13.78
C TYR A 525 -11.19 15.55 12.61
N LYS A 526 -10.24 16.47 12.72
CA LYS A 526 -9.22 16.72 11.70
C LYS A 526 -7.85 16.40 12.25
N VAL A 527 -7.23 15.33 11.75
CA VAL A 527 -5.91 14.87 12.21
C VAL A 527 -4.87 16.01 12.20
N ALA A 528 -4.84 16.82 11.13
CA ALA A 528 -3.85 17.87 10.95
C ALA A 528 -4.01 19.08 11.90
N SER A 529 -5.17 19.28 12.55
CA SER A 529 -5.37 20.39 13.50
C SER A 529 -5.61 19.92 14.93
N ASP A 530 -6.34 18.82 15.10
CA ASP A 530 -6.80 18.36 16.41
C ASP A 530 -5.76 17.45 17.09
N ALA A 531 -4.93 16.74 16.30
CA ALA A 531 -3.86 15.91 16.84
C ALA A 531 -2.60 16.72 17.18
N GLN A 532 -2.31 17.79 16.43
CA GLN A 532 -1.14 18.65 16.65
C GLN A 532 -1.18 19.27 18.06
N VAL A 533 -0.01 19.40 18.70
CA VAL A 533 0.17 20.03 20.02
C VAL A 533 0.79 21.39 19.84
#